data_AF-A0AAN4VWJ1-F1
#
_entry.id   AF-A0AAN4VWJ1-F1
#
_cell.length_a   1.000
_cell.length_b   1.000
_cell.length_c   1.000
_cell.angle_alpha   90.00
_cell.angle_beta   90.00
_cell.angle_gamma   90.00
#
_symmetry.space_group_name_H-M   'P 1'
#
loop_
_entity.id
_entity.type
_entity.pdbx_description
1 polymer ?
#
loop_
_entity_poly.entity_id
_entity_poly.type
_entity_poly.pdbx_seq_one_letter_code
_entity_poly.pdbx_strand_id
1 'polypeptide(L)'
;MSNTSLDKHRYQVKTVVIDAGHGGKDNGTSGNKSREKDVALKIALKLGEIINENIPDVKVIYTRKEDKFVELADRALIANQNHADVFISIHCNSTPHSHKVKGTETYVMGLHTNEGNLDVAMRENESLLMEDNYTQTYEGFDPNSPESYILFSLYQNAYSDNSLNLASKIEKQFKSRVGRHSRGVKQAGFVVLWRTSMPSVLVETGFLSNQDEEKFLSDKLGQTYIASGIYRAFRDYKNEIESI
;
A
#
# COMPACT_ATOMS: atom_id res chain seq x y z
N MET A 1 -17.73 48.85 -6.88
CA MET A 1 -17.10 47.98 -5.87
C MET A 1 -16.94 46.60 -6.50
N SER A 2 -15.73 46.24 -6.91
CA SER A 2 -15.41 44.98 -7.57
C SER A 2 -15.41 43.85 -6.54
N ASN A 3 -16.37 42.94 -6.68
CA ASN A 3 -16.47 41.73 -5.87
C ASN A 3 -15.37 40.75 -6.33
N THR A 4 -14.21 40.80 -5.70
CA THR A 4 -13.18 39.77 -5.85
C THR A 4 -13.59 38.59 -4.98
N SER A 5 -14.33 37.65 -5.57
CA SER A 5 -14.49 36.31 -4.99
C SER A 5 -13.11 35.68 -4.90
N LEU A 6 -12.55 35.64 -3.70
CA LEU A 6 -11.41 34.79 -3.38
C LEU A 6 -11.84 33.36 -3.70
N ASP A 7 -11.38 32.86 -4.84
CA ASP A 7 -11.56 31.49 -5.28
C ASP A 7 -10.77 30.60 -4.30
N LYS A 8 -11.44 30.16 -3.23
CA LYS A 8 -10.90 29.16 -2.31
C LYS A 8 -10.64 27.92 -3.15
N HIS A 9 -9.39 27.71 -3.52
CA HIS A 9 -8.98 26.51 -4.24
C HIS A 9 -9.34 25.31 -3.34
N ARG A 10 -10.45 24.64 -3.67
CA ARG A 10 -10.86 23.42 -2.99
C ARG A 10 -9.79 22.38 -3.25
N TYR A 11 -9.43 21.64 -2.21
CA TYR A 11 -8.47 20.54 -2.35
C TYR A 11 -8.98 19.54 -3.38
N GLN A 12 -8.11 19.10 -4.27
CA GLN A 12 -8.40 18.15 -5.35
C GLN A 12 -7.32 17.08 -5.38
N VAL A 13 -7.73 15.82 -5.43
CA VAL A 13 -6.82 14.70 -5.68
C VAL A 13 -6.51 14.67 -7.16
N LYS A 14 -5.26 14.98 -7.51
CA LYS A 14 -4.78 15.04 -8.90
C LYS A 14 -3.73 13.99 -9.20
N THR A 15 -3.05 13.44 -8.20
CA THR A 15 -1.98 12.47 -8.39
C THR A 15 -2.10 11.33 -7.39
N VAL A 16 -2.09 10.10 -7.90
CA VAL A 16 -1.97 8.89 -7.10
C VAL A 16 -0.72 8.14 -7.50
N VAL A 17 0.05 7.72 -6.50
CA VAL A 17 1.20 6.82 -6.69
C VAL A 17 0.81 5.42 -6.27
N ILE A 18 0.98 4.49 -7.20
CA ILE A 18 0.75 3.07 -6.99
C ILE A 18 2.11 2.39 -6.89
N ASP A 19 2.38 1.83 -5.73
CA ASP A 19 3.58 1.07 -5.46
C ASP A 19 3.29 -0.44 -5.57
N ALA A 20 4.06 -1.12 -6.39
CA ALA A 20 4.04 -2.58 -6.47
C ALA A 20 5.16 -3.13 -5.58
N GLY A 21 4.82 -3.81 -4.48
CA GLY A 21 5.76 -4.40 -3.52
C GLY A 21 6.88 -5.22 -4.18
N HIS A 22 8.07 -5.19 -3.60
CA HIS A 22 9.26 -5.95 -4.05
C HIS A 22 9.68 -5.66 -5.51
N GLY A 23 10.36 -6.60 -6.18
CA GLY A 23 10.75 -6.51 -7.59
C GLY A 23 12.23 -6.82 -7.82
N GLY A 24 12.57 -7.26 -9.04
CA GLY A 24 13.93 -7.61 -9.42
C GLY A 24 14.49 -8.73 -8.55
N LYS A 25 15.55 -8.42 -7.78
CA LYS A 25 16.23 -9.34 -6.86
C LYS A 25 15.39 -9.74 -5.66
N ASP A 26 14.43 -8.89 -5.29
CA ASP A 26 13.52 -9.15 -4.18
C ASP A 26 12.23 -9.80 -4.71
N ASN A 27 12.01 -11.06 -4.34
CA ASN A 27 10.82 -11.81 -4.74
C ASN A 27 9.60 -11.53 -3.85
N GLY A 28 9.80 -10.90 -2.70
CA GLY A 28 8.84 -10.94 -1.60
C GLY A 28 8.53 -12.37 -1.19
N THR A 29 7.31 -12.58 -0.71
CA THR A 29 6.88 -13.93 -0.35
C THR A 29 6.65 -14.81 -1.58
N SER A 30 6.93 -16.10 -1.44
CA SER A 30 6.60 -17.14 -2.43
C SER A 30 5.42 -17.99 -1.98
N GLY A 31 4.47 -18.20 -2.89
CA GLY A 31 3.50 -19.29 -2.82
C GLY A 31 4.07 -20.57 -3.44
N ASN A 32 3.22 -21.56 -3.72
CA ASN A 32 3.66 -22.79 -4.39
C ASN A 32 4.09 -22.57 -5.85
N LYS A 33 3.48 -21.59 -6.53
CA LYS A 33 3.66 -21.32 -7.96
C LYS A 33 3.75 -19.83 -8.30
N SER A 34 3.57 -18.96 -7.31
CA SER A 34 3.53 -17.51 -7.47
C SER A 34 4.59 -16.83 -6.61
N ARG A 35 5.01 -15.65 -7.06
CA ARG A 35 5.86 -14.74 -6.29
C ARG A 35 5.09 -13.44 -6.07
N GLU A 36 5.23 -12.89 -4.89
CA GLU A 36 4.57 -11.65 -4.50
C GLU A 36 4.87 -10.52 -5.47
N LYS A 37 6.14 -10.33 -5.85
CA LYS A 37 6.55 -9.29 -6.80
C LYS A 37 5.76 -9.30 -8.11
N ASP A 38 5.38 -10.48 -8.59
CA ASP A 38 4.66 -10.66 -9.86
C ASP A 38 3.16 -10.40 -9.69
N VAL A 39 2.59 -10.87 -8.59
CA VAL A 39 1.18 -10.67 -8.25
C VAL A 39 0.91 -9.19 -7.97
N ALA A 40 1.73 -8.58 -7.11
CA ALA A 40 1.65 -7.16 -6.76
C ALA A 40 1.74 -6.27 -8.01
N LEU A 41 2.69 -6.54 -8.92
CA LEU A 41 2.83 -5.78 -10.16
C LEU A 41 1.58 -5.87 -11.04
N LYS A 42 1.02 -7.07 -11.23
CA LYS A 42 -0.17 -7.25 -12.06
C LYS A 42 -1.39 -6.53 -11.49
N ILE A 43 -1.57 -6.57 -10.17
CA ILE A 43 -2.67 -5.85 -9.50
C ILE A 43 -2.46 -4.33 -9.61
N ALA A 44 -1.23 -3.85 -9.39
CA ALA A 44 -0.89 -2.43 -9.50
C ALA A 44 -1.17 -1.88 -10.90
N LEU A 45 -0.70 -2.57 -11.95
CA LEU A 45 -0.95 -2.17 -13.34
C LEU A 45 -2.45 -2.10 -13.65
N LYS A 46 -3.23 -3.13 -13.28
CA LYS A 46 -4.69 -3.15 -13.42
C LYS A 46 -5.37 -2.02 -12.66
N LEU A 47 -4.92 -1.71 -11.44
CA LEU A 47 -5.48 -0.61 -10.66
C LEU A 47 -5.30 0.71 -11.39
N GLY A 48 -4.09 0.98 -11.88
CA GLY A 48 -3.83 2.22 -12.59
C GLY A 48 -4.51 2.30 -13.96
N GLU A 49 -4.68 1.18 -14.68
CA GLU A 49 -5.53 1.12 -15.89
C GLU A 49 -6.97 1.55 -15.57
N ILE A 50 -7.57 0.93 -14.54
CA ILE A 50 -8.94 1.25 -14.13
C ILE A 50 -9.08 2.72 -13.71
N ILE A 51 -8.11 3.27 -12.97
CA ILE A 51 -8.12 4.68 -12.56
C ILE A 51 -8.04 5.60 -13.79
N ASN A 52 -7.09 5.36 -14.70
CA ASN A 52 -6.94 6.17 -15.91
C ASN A 52 -8.21 6.15 -16.78
N GLU A 53 -8.91 5.02 -16.86
CA GLU A 53 -10.14 4.88 -17.64
C GLU A 53 -11.35 5.61 -17.01
N ASN A 54 -11.40 5.71 -15.68
CA ASN A 54 -12.62 6.13 -14.97
C ASN A 54 -12.48 7.48 -14.23
N ILE A 55 -11.26 7.97 -13.99
CA ILE A 55 -10.96 9.23 -13.30
C ILE A 55 -9.82 9.93 -14.07
N PRO A 56 -10.08 10.41 -15.31
CA PRO A 56 -9.05 10.94 -16.19
C PRO A 56 -8.40 12.24 -15.68
N ASP A 57 -8.98 12.89 -14.68
CA ASP A 57 -8.41 14.04 -13.96
C ASP A 57 -7.33 13.65 -12.94
N VAL A 58 -7.16 12.36 -12.64
CA VAL A 58 -6.12 11.83 -11.75
C VAL A 58 -4.96 11.25 -12.56
N LYS A 59 -3.77 11.81 -12.37
CA LYS A 59 -2.50 11.28 -12.86
C LYS A 59 -2.08 10.07 -12.04
N VAL A 60 -1.96 8.92 -12.69
CA VAL A 60 -1.40 7.70 -12.09
C VAL A 60 0.11 7.66 -12.30
N ILE A 61 0.86 7.43 -11.22
CA ILE A 61 2.31 7.24 -11.23
C ILE A 61 2.63 5.89 -10.59
N TYR A 62 3.57 5.15 -11.16
CA TYR A 62 3.99 3.85 -10.62
C TYR A 62 5.42 3.95 -10.09
N THR A 63 5.71 3.32 -8.96
CA THR A 63 7.11 3.13 -8.52
C THR A 63 7.86 2.21 -9.51
N ARG A 64 7.17 1.18 -10.02
CA ARG A 64 7.62 0.33 -11.11
C ARG A 64 6.48 -0.17 -11.99
N LYS A 65 6.77 -0.34 -13.28
CA LYS A 65 5.87 -0.96 -14.28
C LYS A 65 6.37 -2.31 -14.80
N GLU A 66 7.55 -2.71 -14.34
CA GLU A 66 8.29 -3.89 -14.79
C GLU A 66 8.92 -4.60 -13.58
N ASP A 67 9.53 -5.76 -13.80
CA ASP A 67 10.24 -6.51 -12.77
C ASP A 67 11.61 -5.89 -12.47
N LYS A 68 11.60 -4.78 -11.72
CA LYS A 68 12.79 -4.10 -11.23
C LYS A 68 12.73 -3.91 -9.72
N PHE A 69 13.88 -4.01 -9.07
CA PHE A 69 14.00 -3.64 -7.67
C PHE A 69 13.95 -2.12 -7.55
N VAL A 70 13.11 -1.61 -6.64
CA VAL A 70 13.05 -0.20 -6.25
C VAL A 70 13.18 -0.17 -4.75
N GLU A 71 14.19 0.56 -4.26
CA GLU A 71 14.48 0.72 -2.84
C GLU A 71 13.27 1.34 -2.12
N LEU A 72 13.06 0.99 -0.85
CA LEU A 72 11.91 1.50 -0.09
C LEU A 72 11.95 3.02 0.05
N ALA A 73 13.15 3.62 0.15
CA ALA A 73 13.35 5.06 0.19
C ALA A 73 12.96 5.71 -1.13
N ASP A 74 13.33 5.10 -2.25
CA ASP A 74 13.02 5.60 -3.60
C ASP A 74 11.51 5.55 -3.87
N ARG A 75 10.80 4.53 -3.37
CA ARG A 75 9.32 4.46 -3.50
C ARG A 75 8.64 5.68 -2.86
N ALA A 76 9.03 6.02 -1.63
CA ALA A 76 8.52 7.20 -0.94
C ALA A 76 8.99 8.49 -1.62
N LEU A 77 10.24 8.54 -2.09
CA LEU A 77 10.80 9.69 -2.80
C LEU A 77 10.04 9.99 -4.10
N ILE A 78 9.71 8.96 -4.89
CA ILE A 78 8.89 9.08 -6.10
C ILE A 78 7.56 9.74 -5.75
N ALA A 79 6.92 9.33 -4.64
CA ALA A 79 5.66 9.91 -4.22
C ALA A 79 5.77 11.38 -3.83
N ASN A 80 6.77 11.72 -3.04
CA ASN A 80 7.00 13.09 -2.57
C ASN A 80 7.39 14.04 -3.70
N GLN A 81 8.31 13.63 -4.58
CA GLN A 81 8.78 14.44 -5.70
C GLN A 81 7.69 14.72 -6.74
N ASN A 82 6.72 13.81 -6.86
CA ASN A 82 5.58 14.01 -7.73
C ASN A 82 4.39 14.67 -7.03
N HIS A 83 4.55 15.11 -5.78
CA HIS A 83 3.50 15.73 -4.97
C HIS A 83 2.22 14.89 -4.99
N ALA A 84 2.36 13.58 -4.78
CA ALA A 84 1.22 12.68 -4.78
C ALA A 84 0.21 13.08 -3.69
N ASP A 85 -1.07 13.03 -4.03
CA ASP A 85 -2.16 13.28 -3.08
C ASP A 85 -2.53 12.01 -2.31
N VAL A 86 -2.20 10.83 -2.87
CA VAL A 86 -2.42 9.52 -2.26
C VAL A 86 -1.31 8.56 -2.68
N PHE A 87 -0.83 7.73 -1.74
CA PHE A 87 0.08 6.62 -1.99
C PHE A 87 -0.57 5.28 -1.63
N ILE A 88 -0.54 4.32 -2.57
CA ILE A 88 -1.12 2.98 -2.38
C ILE A 88 -0.04 1.95 -2.70
N SER A 89 0.47 1.26 -1.67
CA SER A 89 1.37 0.13 -1.85
C SER A 89 0.60 -1.19 -1.83
N ILE A 90 0.92 -2.09 -2.76
CA ILE A 90 0.21 -3.36 -2.99
C ILE A 90 1.15 -4.52 -2.72
N HIS A 91 0.74 -5.38 -1.79
CA HIS A 91 1.49 -6.53 -1.30
C HIS A 91 0.60 -7.79 -1.22
N CYS A 92 1.25 -8.93 -0.96
CA CYS A 92 0.58 -10.19 -0.67
C CYS A 92 1.21 -10.84 0.57
N ASN A 93 0.40 -11.04 1.60
CA ASN A 93 0.85 -11.53 2.87
C ASN A 93 1.24 -13.01 2.81
N SER A 94 1.82 -13.49 3.89
CA SER A 94 2.12 -14.89 4.11
C SER A 94 2.29 -15.20 5.59
N THR A 95 2.07 -16.45 5.95
CA THR A 95 2.32 -16.95 7.31
C THR A 95 3.16 -18.22 7.25
N PRO A 96 4.36 -18.24 7.85
CA PRO A 96 5.25 -19.40 7.78
C PRO A 96 4.68 -20.63 8.49
N HIS A 97 3.86 -20.44 9.52
CA HIS A 97 3.37 -21.52 10.40
C HIS A 97 1.95 -22.01 10.05
N SER A 98 1.30 -21.47 9.01
CA SER A 98 -0.07 -21.84 8.67
C SER A 98 -0.41 -21.60 7.21
N HIS A 99 -1.00 -22.61 6.58
CA HIS A 99 -1.58 -22.50 5.23
C HIS A 99 -3.09 -22.20 5.26
N LYS A 100 -3.65 -21.95 6.46
CA LYS A 100 -5.10 -21.73 6.66
C LYS A 100 -5.45 -20.25 6.78
N VAL A 101 -4.49 -19.38 7.10
CA VAL A 101 -4.73 -17.94 7.19
C VAL A 101 -5.09 -17.41 5.81
N LYS A 102 -6.09 -16.54 5.75
CA LYS A 102 -6.64 -15.99 4.50
C LYS A 102 -7.31 -14.66 4.75
N GLY A 103 -7.52 -13.92 3.66
CA GLY A 103 -8.19 -12.64 3.69
C GLY A 103 -7.27 -11.46 3.50
N THR A 104 -7.85 -10.27 3.47
CA THR A 104 -7.16 -9.01 3.21
C THR A 104 -6.84 -8.29 4.51
N GLU A 105 -5.79 -7.49 4.50
CA GLU A 105 -5.46 -6.52 5.55
C GLU A 105 -5.04 -5.22 4.88
N THR A 106 -5.36 -4.07 5.48
CA THR A 106 -4.84 -2.79 5.01
C THR A 106 -4.17 -2.06 6.16
N TYR A 107 -2.92 -1.69 5.97
CA TYR A 107 -2.08 -1.07 6.98
C TYR A 107 -1.90 0.42 6.72
N VAL A 108 -1.81 1.17 7.81
CA VAL A 108 -1.32 2.55 7.83
C VAL A 108 -0.18 2.67 8.82
N MET A 109 0.58 3.76 8.74
CA MET A 109 1.63 4.06 9.70
C MET A 109 1.06 4.21 11.12
N GLY A 110 1.72 3.61 12.11
CA GLY A 110 1.40 3.83 13.53
C GLY A 110 1.79 2.67 14.43
N LEU A 111 1.37 2.77 15.69
CA LEU A 111 1.63 1.78 16.74
C LEU A 111 1.04 0.42 16.35
N HIS A 112 1.88 -0.62 16.34
CA HIS A 112 1.41 -1.97 16.16
C HIS A 112 0.58 -2.41 17.38
N THR A 113 -0.61 -2.95 17.12
CA THR A 113 -1.58 -3.30 18.18
C THR A 113 -1.45 -4.74 18.66
N ASN A 114 -0.65 -5.57 17.98
CA ASN A 114 -0.32 -6.95 18.34
C ASN A 114 0.94 -7.41 17.59
N GLU A 115 1.49 -8.56 18.00
CA GLU A 115 2.68 -9.20 17.42
C GLU A 115 2.52 -9.48 15.92
N GLY A 116 1.36 -9.94 15.47
CA GLY A 116 1.13 -10.25 14.05
C GLY A 116 1.26 -9.04 13.13
N ASN A 117 0.92 -7.82 13.59
CA ASN A 117 1.15 -6.61 12.81
C ASN A 117 2.65 -6.27 12.72
N LEU A 118 3.40 -6.54 13.79
CA LEU A 118 4.85 -6.31 13.83
C LEU A 118 5.57 -7.28 12.89
N ASP A 119 5.20 -8.56 12.89
CA ASP A 119 5.78 -9.59 12.02
C ASP A 119 5.67 -9.22 10.53
N VAL A 120 4.50 -8.71 10.12
CA VAL A 120 4.28 -8.24 8.74
C VAL A 120 5.19 -7.05 8.44
N ALA A 121 5.25 -6.06 9.33
CA ALA A 121 6.12 -4.89 9.13
C ALA A 121 7.62 -5.24 9.14
N MET A 122 8.04 -6.24 9.92
CA MET A 122 9.39 -6.79 9.89
C MET A 122 9.69 -7.38 8.53
N ARG A 123 8.86 -8.32 8.07
CA ARG A 123 9.03 -8.97 6.77
C ARG A 123 9.06 -7.98 5.61
N GLU A 124 8.13 -7.02 5.55
CA GLU A 124 8.10 -6.08 4.43
C GLU A 124 9.32 -5.14 4.41
N ASN A 125 9.84 -4.78 5.60
CA ASN A 125 11.04 -3.96 5.72
C ASN A 125 12.35 -4.78 5.60
N GLU A 126 12.33 -6.13 5.56
CA GLU A 126 13.55 -6.93 5.29
C GLU A 126 14.17 -6.59 3.94
N SER A 127 13.36 -6.07 3.00
CA SER A 127 13.80 -5.53 1.71
C SER A 127 14.93 -4.50 1.85
N LEU A 128 15.02 -3.79 2.98
CA LEU A 128 16.08 -2.84 3.31
C LEU A 128 17.47 -3.47 3.30
N LEU A 129 17.58 -4.73 3.75
CA LEU A 129 18.86 -5.45 3.81
C LEU A 129 19.44 -5.73 2.41
N MET A 130 18.64 -5.52 1.36
CA MET A 130 19.07 -5.63 -0.03
C MET A 130 19.54 -4.31 -0.63
N GLU A 131 19.46 -3.18 0.09
CA GLU A 131 19.89 -1.86 -0.38
C GLU A 131 21.34 -1.57 0.03
N ASP A 132 22.13 -0.99 -0.88
CA ASP A 132 23.60 -0.88 -0.70
C ASP A 132 24.01 -0.01 0.49
N ASN A 133 23.18 0.96 0.90
CA ASN A 133 23.50 1.94 1.95
C ASN A 133 22.41 2.10 3.04
N TYR A 134 21.62 1.06 3.31
CA TYR A 134 20.42 1.17 4.17
C TYR A 134 20.72 1.79 5.56
N THR A 135 21.85 1.44 6.20
CA THR A 135 22.18 1.98 7.53
C THR A 135 22.28 3.50 7.55
N GLN A 136 22.82 4.10 6.47
CA GLN A 136 22.88 5.56 6.32
C GLN A 136 21.52 6.13 5.89
N THR A 137 20.87 5.47 4.93
CA THR A 137 19.57 5.91 4.40
C THR A 137 18.50 6.01 5.48
N TYR A 138 18.50 5.12 6.48
CA TYR A 138 17.47 5.02 7.52
C TYR A 138 17.97 5.35 8.93
N GLU A 139 19.03 6.14 9.04
CA GLU A 139 19.49 6.72 10.33
C GLU A 139 19.71 5.68 11.44
N GLY A 140 20.21 4.50 11.08
CA GLY A 140 20.45 3.40 12.03
C GLY A 140 19.21 2.59 12.41
N PHE A 141 18.09 2.69 11.69
CA PHE A 141 16.96 1.76 11.82
C PHE A 141 17.43 0.31 11.60
N ASP A 142 17.21 -0.54 12.60
CA ASP A 142 17.49 -1.97 12.52
C ASP A 142 16.17 -2.74 12.27
N PRO A 143 15.98 -3.31 11.06
CA PRO A 143 14.76 -4.07 10.73
C PRO A 143 14.61 -5.37 11.55
N ASN A 144 15.64 -5.79 12.30
CA ASN A 144 15.59 -6.96 13.17
C ASN A 144 15.38 -6.60 14.66
N SER A 145 15.28 -5.31 15.01
CA SER A 145 15.11 -4.84 16.39
C SER A 145 13.66 -4.39 16.64
N PRO A 146 12.91 -5.07 17.51
CA PRO A 146 11.58 -4.62 17.93
C PRO A 146 11.57 -3.20 18.50
N GLU A 147 12.66 -2.78 19.16
CA GLU A 147 12.82 -1.43 19.71
C GLU A 147 12.85 -0.37 18.61
N SER A 148 13.53 -0.65 17.50
CA SER A 148 13.52 0.22 16.32
C SER A 148 12.10 0.40 15.80
N TYR A 149 11.28 -0.65 15.78
CA TYR A 149 9.87 -0.55 15.39
C TYR A 149 9.01 0.23 16.39
N ILE A 150 9.28 0.15 17.69
CA ILE A 150 8.59 0.97 18.69
C ILE A 150 8.87 2.44 18.41
N LEU A 151 10.14 2.85 18.34
CA LEU A 151 10.52 4.24 18.05
C LEU A 151 9.92 4.73 16.74
N PHE A 152 10.04 3.91 15.71
CA PHE A 152 9.53 4.20 14.38
C PHE A 152 8.02 4.37 14.35
N SER A 153 7.28 3.52 15.08
CA SER A 153 5.82 3.58 15.16
C SER A 153 5.27 4.76 15.98
N LEU A 154 6.11 5.42 16.79
CA LEU A 154 5.78 6.68 17.47
C LEU A 154 5.81 7.89 16.51
N TYR A 155 6.32 7.72 15.29
CA TYR A 155 6.34 8.78 14.30
C TYR A 155 4.90 9.21 13.95
N GLN A 156 4.56 10.47 14.28
CA GLN A 156 3.24 11.00 14.00
C GLN A 156 3.13 11.42 12.53
N ASN A 157 2.22 10.77 11.81
CA ASN A 157 1.89 11.12 10.44
C ASN A 157 0.68 12.09 10.43
N ALA A 158 0.85 13.29 9.88
CA ALA A 158 -0.20 14.32 9.76
C ALA A 158 -1.39 13.88 8.89
N TYR A 159 -1.22 12.84 8.08
CA TYR A 159 -2.20 12.25 7.18
C TYR A 159 -2.80 10.94 7.72
N SER A 160 -2.60 10.62 9.01
CA SER A 160 -3.08 9.37 9.61
C SER A 160 -4.59 9.19 9.45
N ASP A 161 -5.39 10.22 9.72
CA ASP A 161 -6.86 10.13 9.62
C ASP A 161 -7.33 9.86 8.20
N ASN A 162 -6.70 10.53 7.23
CA ASN A 162 -6.96 10.32 5.80
C ASN A 162 -6.54 8.91 5.34
N SER A 163 -5.41 8.43 5.84
CA SER A 163 -4.91 7.07 5.55
C SER A 163 -5.85 6.01 6.13
N LEU A 164 -6.30 6.19 7.38
CA LEU A 164 -7.27 5.31 8.03
C LEU A 164 -8.62 5.31 7.29
N ASN A 165 -9.06 6.47 6.83
CA ASN A 165 -10.27 6.60 6.03
C ASN A 165 -10.15 5.79 4.72
N LEU A 166 -9.09 6.01 3.94
CA LEU A 166 -8.84 5.25 2.70
C LEU A 166 -8.75 3.74 2.98
N ALA A 167 -7.98 3.33 3.99
CA ALA A 167 -7.82 1.93 4.37
C ALA A 167 -9.15 1.27 4.75
N SER A 168 -9.99 1.96 5.52
CA SER A 168 -11.32 1.49 5.90
C SER A 168 -12.23 1.29 4.68
N LYS A 169 -12.18 2.21 3.70
CA LYS A 169 -12.92 2.07 2.44
C LYS A 169 -12.41 0.88 1.63
N ILE A 170 -11.10 0.64 1.57
CA ILE A 170 -10.51 -0.51 0.87
C ILE A 170 -11.02 -1.83 1.47
N GLU A 171 -10.87 -2.02 2.78
CA GLU A 171 -11.32 -3.23 3.48
C GLU A 171 -12.84 -3.43 3.35
N LYS A 172 -13.63 -2.34 3.37
CA LYS A 172 -15.07 -2.38 3.10
C LYS A 172 -15.38 -2.87 1.69
N GLN A 173 -14.66 -2.41 0.66
CA GLN A 173 -14.85 -2.86 -0.72
C GLN A 173 -14.47 -4.34 -0.88
N PHE A 174 -13.39 -4.77 -0.23
CA PHE A 174 -12.99 -6.17 -0.23
C PHE A 174 -14.05 -7.07 0.39
N LYS A 175 -14.57 -6.71 1.57
CA LYS A 175 -15.62 -7.46 2.26
C LYS A 175 -16.94 -7.50 1.49
N SER A 176 -17.42 -6.35 1.03
CA SER A 176 -18.80 -6.20 0.55
C SER A 176 -18.99 -6.47 -0.94
N ARG A 177 -17.96 -6.26 -1.76
CA ARG A 177 -18.09 -6.32 -3.23
C ARG A 177 -17.17 -7.36 -3.86
N VAL A 178 -15.92 -7.44 -3.38
CA VAL A 178 -14.97 -8.46 -3.89
C VAL A 178 -15.24 -9.83 -3.27
N GLY A 179 -15.88 -9.88 -2.10
CA GLY A 179 -16.22 -11.14 -1.41
C GLY A 179 -15.04 -11.77 -0.69
N ARG A 180 -14.06 -10.95 -0.28
CA ARG A 180 -12.88 -11.42 0.46
C ARG A 180 -13.14 -11.32 1.96
N HIS A 181 -12.46 -12.18 2.72
CA HIS A 181 -12.48 -12.08 4.18
C HIS A 181 -11.61 -10.88 4.61
N SER A 182 -12.23 -9.77 4.99
CA SER A 182 -11.51 -8.62 5.55
C SER A 182 -11.05 -8.93 6.98
N ARG A 183 -9.76 -8.76 7.24
CA ARG A 183 -9.15 -8.84 8.58
C ARG A 183 -8.96 -7.44 9.19
N GLY A 184 -9.40 -6.41 8.48
CA GLY A 184 -9.56 -5.06 8.98
C GLY A 184 -8.36 -4.15 8.70
N VAL A 185 -8.50 -2.92 9.18
CA VAL A 185 -7.43 -1.91 9.14
C VAL A 185 -6.48 -2.13 10.31
N LYS A 186 -5.19 -2.03 10.05
CA LYS A 186 -4.12 -2.24 11.02
C LYS A 186 -3.14 -1.08 11.00
N GLN A 187 -2.38 -0.96 12.07
CA GLN A 187 -1.27 -0.01 12.17
C GLN A 187 0.00 -0.80 12.43
N ALA A 188 1.09 -0.40 11.77
CA ALA A 188 2.43 -0.91 12.04
C ALA A 188 3.50 0.02 11.45
N GLY A 189 4.75 -0.27 11.79
CA GLY A 189 5.92 0.49 11.34
C GLY A 189 6.45 0.06 9.97
N PHE A 190 5.82 0.49 8.87
CA PHE A 190 6.35 0.26 7.51
C PHE A 190 7.24 1.39 7.02
N VAL A 191 8.48 1.07 6.64
CA VAL A 191 9.46 2.04 6.11
C VAL A 191 8.96 2.75 4.85
N VAL A 192 8.27 2.03 3.97
CA VAL A 192 7.70 2.61 2.76
C VAL A 192 6.64 3.70 3.04
N LEU A 193 5.94 3.62 4.18
CA LEU A 193 4.89 4.59 4.56
C LEU A 193 5.43 5.75 5.41
N TRP A 194 6.60 5.60 6.03
CA TRP A 194 7.13 6.60 6.96
C TRP A 194 7.54 7.89 6.28
N ARG A 195 8.17 7.78 5.11
CA ARG A 195 8.69 8.94 4.37
C ARG A 195 7.69 9.55 3.41
N THR A 196 6.47 9.03 3.29
CA THR A 196 5.44 9.61 2.43
C THR A 196 4.84 10.87 3.07
N SER A 197 4.73 11.96 2.30
CA SER A 197 4.16 13.23 2.75
C SER A 197 2.70 13.42 2.34
N MET A 198 1.94 12.32 2.27
CA MET A 198 0.53 12.29 1.87
C MET A 198 -0.17 11.08 2.52
N PRO A 199 -1.52 10.98 2.46
CA PRO A 199 -2.23 9.78 2.87
C PRO A 199 -1.67 8.53 2.19
N SER A 200 -1.28 7.53 2.99
CA SER A 200 -0.58 6.35 2.49
C SER A 200 -1.09 5.06 3.14
N VAL A 201 -1.24 4.02 2.31
CA VAL A 201 -1.70 2.70 2.74
C VAL A 201 -0.82 1.60 2.15
N LEU A 202 -0.66 0.51 2.90
CA LEU A 202 -0.13 -0.76 2.39
C LEU A 202 -1.24 -1.80 2.41
N VAL A 203 -1.55 -2.37 1.25
CA VAL A 203 -2.67 -3.29 1.05
C VAL A 203 -2.15 -4.71 0.89
N GLU A 204 -2.45 -5.55 1.86
CA GLU A 204 -2.23 -7.00 1.80
C GLU A 204 -3.44 -7.67 1.16
N THR A 205 -3.29 -8.09 -0.10
CA THR A 205 -4.41 -8.51 -0.95
C THR A 205 -4.91 -9.94 -0.66
N GLY A 206 -4.15 -10.72 0.10
CA GLY A 206 -4.41 -12.10 0.48
C GLY A 206 -3.12 -12.80 0.92
N PHE A 207 -3.20 -14.06 1.33
CA PHE A 207 -2.06 -14.82 1.86
C PHE A 207 -1.52 -15.82 0.82
N LEU A 208 -0.34 -15.62 0.24
CA LEU A 208 0.26 -16.56 -0.73
C LEU A 208 0.62 -17.92 -0.11
N SER A 209 0.78 -17.99 1.22
CA SER A 209 0.93 -19.26 1.94
C SER A 209 -0.33 -20.13 1.87
N ASN A 210 -1.50 -19.57 1.54
CA ASN A 210 -2.75 -20.29 1.41
C ASN A 210 -3.04 -20.62 -0.05
N GLN A 211 -3.28 -21.89 -0.36
CA GLN A 211 -3.42 -22.38 -1.73
C GLN A 211 -4.63 -21.78 -2.48
N ASP A 212 -5.75 -21.58 -1.79
CA ASP A 212 -6.96 -21.00 -2.41
C ASP A 212 -6.76 -19.51 -2.70
N GLU A 213 -6.08 -18.81 -1.79
CA GLU A 213 -5.72 -17.40 -1.92
C GLU A 213 -4.70 -17.21 -3.06
N GLU A 214 -3.64 -18.02 -3.11
CA GLU A 214 -2.65 -18.03 -4.18
C GLU A 214 -3.33 -18.24 -5.55
N LYS A 215 -4.26 -19.20 -5.65
CA LYS A 215 -5.01 -19.47 -6.88
C LYS A 215 -5.83 -18.26 -7.31
N PHE A 216 -6.52 -17.61 -6.36
CA PHE A 216 -7.32 -16.42 -6.63
C PHE A 216 -6.44 -15.23 -7.04
N LEU A 217 -5.34 -14.97 -6.33
CA LEU A 217 -4.43 -13.86 -6.58
C LEU A 217 -3.59 -14.05 -7.86
N SER A 218 -3.37 -15.29 -8.29
CA SER A 218 -2.70 -15.61 -9.55
C SER A 218 -3.64 -15.53 -10.76
N ASP A 219 -4.96 -15.55 -10.54
CA ASP A 219 -5.95 -15.50 -11.59
C ASP A 219 -6.21 -14.06 -12.09
N LYS A 220 -6.39 -13.90 -13.41
CA LYS A 220 -6.58 -12.59 -14.04
C LYS A 220 -7.84 -11.89 -13.55
N LEU A 221 -8.93 -12.64 -13.34
CA LEU A 221 -10.20 -12.08 -12.86
C LEU A 221 -10.11 -11.75 -11.38
N GLY A 222 -9.46 -12.60 -10.57
CA GLY A 222 -9.17 -12.29 -9.16
C GLY A 222 -8.38 -11.00 -8.99
N GLN A 223 -7.32 -10.81 -9.77
CA GLN A 223 -6.54 -9.56 -9.79
C GLN A 223 -7.38 -8.36 -10.22
N THR A 224 -8.23 -8.51 -11.26
CA THR A 224 -9.16 -7.45 -11.68
C THR A 224 -10.13 -7.09 -10.56
N TYR A 225 -10.65 -8.06 -9.81
CA TYR A 225 -11.57 -7.79 -8.71
C TYR A 225 -10.91 -7.06 -7.55
N ILE A 226 -9.67 -7.43 -7.18
CA ILE A 226 -8.88 -6.70 -6.18
C ILE A 226 -8.64 -5.26 -6.62
N ALA A 227 -8.09 -5.07 -7.83
CA ALA A 227 -7.83 -3.75 -8.38
C ALA A 227 -9.10 -2.88 -8.43
N SER A 228 -10.23 -3.47 -8.87
CA SER A 228 -11.52 -2.80 -8.91
C SER A 228 -12.05 -2.43 -7.52
N GLY A 229 -11.76 -3.24 -6.50
CA GLY A 229 -12.06 -2.94 -5.09
C GLY A 229 -11.29 -1.72 -4.58
N ILE A 230 -9.97 -1.70 -4.81
CA ILE A 230 -9.10 -0.59 -4.42
C ILE A 230 -9.50 0.69 -5.17
N TYR A 231 -9.77 0.61 -6.48
CA TYR A 231 -10.26 1.73 -7.28
C TYR A 231 -11.53 2.35 -6.71
N ARG A 232 -12.56 1.53 -6.39
CA ARG A 232 -13.82 2.06 -5.82
C ARG A 232 -13.56 2.75 -4.49
N ALA A 233 -12.71 2.20 -3.65
CA ALA A 233 -12.35 2.82 -2.38
C ALA A 233 -11.63 4.16 -2.57
N PHE A 234 -10.66 4.22 -3.50
CA PHE A 234 -9.96 5.45 -3.87
C PHE A 234 -10.90 6.52 -4.44
N ARG A 235 -11.81 6.14 -5.34
CA ARG A 235 -12.84 7.03 -5.88
C ARG A 235 -13.75 7.58 -4.77
N ASP A 236 -14.23 6.70 -3.90
CA ASP A 236 -15.11 7.09 -2.79
C ASP A 236 -14.36 7.99 -1.79
N TYR A 237 -13.06 7.76 -1.56
CA TYR A 237 -12.19 8.64 -0.79
C TYR A 237 -12.02 10.02 -1.43
N LYS A 238 -11.64 10.08 -2.71
CA LYS A 238 -11.52 11.31 -3.49
C LYS A 238 -12.80 12.16 -3.41
N ASN A 239 -13.94 11.56 -3.70
CA ASN A 239 -15.22 12.26 -3.69
C ASN A 239 -15.54 12.86 -2.31
N GLU A 240 -15.20 12.15 -1.23
CA GLU A 240 -15.44 12.61 0.13
C GLU A 240 -14.57 13.81 0.50
N ILE A 241 -13.26 13.74 0.24
CA ILE A 241 -12.32 14.80 0.64
C ILE A 241 -12.44 16.06 -0.24
N GLU A 242 -12.88 15.93 -1.49
CA GLU A 242 -13.12 17.07 -2.39
C GLU A 242 -14.47 17.75 -2.16
N SER A 243 -15.37 17.09 -1.42
CA SER A 243 -16.69 17.63 -1.08
C SER A 243 -16.65 18.55 0.16
N ILE A 244 -15.53 18.57 0.87
CA ILE A 244 -15.24 19.46 2.01
C ILE A 244 -15.02 20.91 1.52
#